data_AF-A0A7S2WNX1-F1
#
_entry.id   AF-A0A7S2WNX1-F1
#
_cell.length_a   1.000
_cell.length_b   1.000
_cell.length_c   1.000
_cell.angle_alpha   90.00
_cell.angle_beta   90.00
_cell.angle_gamma   90.00
#
_symmetry.space_group_name_H-M   'P 1'
#
loop_
_entity.id
_entity.type
_entity.pdbx_description
1 polymer ?
#
loop_
_entity_poly.entity_id
_entity_poly.type
_entity_poly.pdbx_seq_one_letter_code
_entity_poly.pdbx_strand_id
1 'polypeptide(L)'
;EAEDINLVREEETGKSRGFCFFKFEDARSCILAVDNFAGVKIIGRSIRVDHVENYRLPKHLQDKEGEEEEETDNCRKNVGAGHAYEGTELSNAYDIDHGHDLFAQPKQTDLTKQAIEGKSKIERKERNRSKQMNKEDRDRRRHKKEKRRERRLSQTEKSNEKKRKRRKV
;
A
#
# COMPACT_ATOMS: atom_id res chain seq x y z
N GLU A 1 -19.48 -2.90 12.28
CA GLU A 1 -18.18 -3.61 12.11
C GLU A 1 -17.03 -2.69 12.56
N ALA A 2 -15.76 -3.10 12.41
CA ALA A 2 -14.63 -2.21 12.66
C ALA A 2 -14.39 -1.34 11.42
N GLU A 3 -14.40 -0.02 11.58
CA GLU A 3 -14.30 0.93 10.46
C GLU A 3 -12.85 1.39 10.27
N ASP A 4 -12.22 1.85 11.33
CA ASP A 4 -10.85 2.40 11.28
C ASP A 4 -10.05 2.15 12.57
N ILE A 5 -8.72 2.07 12.43
CA ILE A 5 -7.78 1.84 13.53
C ILE A 5 -6.58 2.77 13.40
N ASN A 6 -6.44 3.68 14.37
CA ASN A 6 -5.27 4.55 14.45
C ASN A 6 -4.32 4.14 15.59
N LEU A 7 -3.11 3.72 15.25
CA LEU A 7 -2.04 3.43 16.21
C LEU A 7 -1.05 4.59 16.27
N VAL A 8 -1.01 5.29 17.40
CA VAL A 8 -0.08 6.41 17.57
C VAL A 8 1.35 5.91 17.75
N ARG A 9 2.22 6.37 16.84
CA ARG A 9 3.65 6.06 16.81
C ARG A 9 4.47 7.33 17.02
N GLU A 10 5.69 7.16 17.51
CA GLU A 10 6.68 8.23 17.55
C GLU A 10 7.19 8.52 16.13
N GLU A 11 7.26 9.80 15.76
CA GLU A 11 7.57 10.23 14.38
C GLU A 11 9.01 9.87 13.97
N GLU A 12 9.97 9.97 14.88
CA GLU A 12 11.39 9.73 14.59
C GLU A 12 11.75 8.23 14.58
N THR A 13 11.18 7.45 15.51
CA THR A 13 11.57 6.04 15.71
C THR A 13 10.56 5.04 15.16
N GLY A 14 9.34 5.47 14.84
CA GLY A 14 8.24 4.62 14.38
C GLY A 14 7.73 3.62 15.43
N LYS A 15 8.24 3.68 16.67
CA LYS A 15 7.82 2.81 17.76
C LYS A 15 6.43 3.21 18.24
N SER A 16 5.61 2.21 18.57
CA SER A 16 4.26 2.42 19.10
C SER A 16 4.32 3.05 20.49
N ARG A 17 3.51 4.09 20.73
CA ARG A 17 3.41 4.74 22.05
C ARG A 17 2.63 3.91 23.08
N GLY A 18 2.01 2.80 22.65
CA GLY A 18 1.29 1.87 23.53
C GLY A 18 -0.18 2.22 23.72
N PHE A 19 -0.73 3.11 22.89
CA PHE A 19 -2.16 3.39 22.80
C PHE A 19 -2.60 3.48 21.34
N CYS A 20 -3.86 3.16 21.10
CA CYS A 20 -4.51 3.24 19.80
C CYS A 20 -5.95 3.71 19.97
N PHE A 21 -6.50 4.31 18.93
CA PHE A 21 -7.91 4.63 18.84
C PHE A 21 -8.57 3.68 17.85
N PHE A 22 -9.79 3.28 18.19
CA PHE A 22 -10.57 2.33 17.43
C PHE A 22 -11.91 2.96 17.09
N LYS A 23 -12.24 3.03 15.79
CA LYS A 23 -13.52 3.52 15.31
C LYS A 23 -14.39 2.33 14.95
N PHE A 24 -15.52 2.22 15.65
CA PHE A 24 -16.58 1.31 15.27
C PHE A 24 -17.65 2.08 14.49
N GLU A 25 -18.32 1.35 13.61
CA GLU A 25 -19.48 1.85 12.87
C GLU A 25 -20.68 2.14 13.78
N ASP A 26 -20.85 1.36 14.87
CA ASP A 26 -21.97 1.47 15.81
C ASP A 26 -21.45 1.69 17.24
N ALA A 27 -22.05 2.66 17.94
CA ALA A 27 -21.78 2.96 19.34
C ALA A 27 -22.02 1.77 20.28
N ARG A 28 -22.98 0.89 19.95
CA ARG A 28 -23.22 -0.34 20.73
C ARG A 28 -22.01 -1.28 20.73
N SER A 29 -21.22 -1.26 19.66
CA SER A 29 -19.99 -2.04 19.55
C SER A 29 -18.88 -1.45 20.42
N CYS A 30 -18.82 -0.11 20.56
CA CYS A 30 -17.89 0.54 21.49
C CYS A 30 -18.16 0.11 22.94
N ILE A 31 -19.43 0.06 23.35
CA ILE A 31 -19.83 -0.31 24.72
C ILE A 31 -19.42 -1.75 25.02
N LEU A 32 -19.79 -2.67 24.12
CA LEU A 32 -19.42 -4.08 24.24
C LEU A 32 -17.90 -4.29 24.31
N ALA A 33 -17.14 -3.48 23.57
CA ALA A 33 -15.69 -3.56 23.56
C ALA A 33 -15.07 -3.08 24.88
N VAL A 34 -15.55 -1.98 25.46
CA VAL A 34 -15.09 -1.49 26.75
C VAL A 34 -15.41 -2.50 27.86
N ASP A 35 -16.64 -3.01 27.89
CA ASP A 35 -17.08 -3.96 28.93
C ASP A 35 -16.29 -5.27 28.92
N ASN A 36 -16.00 -5.80 27.73
CA ASN A 36 -15.34 -7.11 27.60
C ASN A 36 -13.81 -7.05 27.56
N PHE A 37 -13.23 -5.98 27.02
CA PHE A 37 -11.78 -5.92 26.79
C PHE A 37 -11.02 -5.08 27.82
N ALA A 38 -11.70 -4.31 28.67
CA ALA A 38 -11.05 -3.62 29.78
C ALA A 38 -10.41 -4.63 30.75
N GLY A 39 -9.10 -4.50 30.98
CA GLY A 39 -8.35 -5.37 31.90
C GLY A 39 -7.90 -6.71 31.30
N VAL A 40 -8.21 -7.00 30.04
CA VAL A 40 -7.70 -8.20 29.36
C VAL A 40 -6.18 -8.14 29.25
N LYS A 41 -5.52 -9.28 29.47
CA LYS A 41 -4.07 -9.43 29.36
C LYS A 41 -3.69 -9.78 27.93
N ILE A 42 -3.05 -8.85 27.23
CA ILE A 42 -2.52 -9.03 25.88
C ILE A 42 -1.01 -9.11 25.97
N ILE A 43 -0.41 -10.23 25.53
CA ILE A 43 1.06 -10.45 25.53
C ILE A 43 1.67 -10.12 26.91
N GLY A 44 0.96 -10.49 27.98
CA GLY A 44 1.40 -10.27 29.37
C GLY A 44 1.18 -8.87 29.95
N ARG A 45 0.59 -7.93 29.21
CA ARG A 45 0.24 -6.58 29.70
C ARG A 45 -1.28 -6.40 29.74
N SER A 46 -1.81 -5.91 30.85
CA SER A 46 -3.23 -5.54 30.96
C SER A 46 -3.51 -4.26 30.18
N ILE A 47 -4.52 -4.28 29.31
CA ILE A 47 -4.95 -3.08 28.58
C ILE A 47 -6.06 -2.35 29.32
N ARG A 48 -6.14 -1.03 29.09
CA ARG A 48 -7.28 -0.20 29.49
C ARG A 48 -7.99 0.24 28.22
N VAL A 49 -9.31 0.25 28.25
CA VAL A 49 -10.17 0.66 27.14
C VAL A 49 -11.14 1.68 27.70
N ASP A 50 -11.36 2.78 26.99
CA ASP A 50 -12.22 3.88 27.42
C ASP A 50 -12.99 4.44 26.22
N HIS A 51 -14.09 5.13 26.51
CA HIS A 51 -14.92 5.79 25.51
C HIS A 51 -14.38 7.18 25.19
N VAL A 52 -14.42 7.55 23.91
CA VAL A 52 -14.07 8.89 23.44
C VAL A 52 -15.18 9.36 22.51
N GLU A 53 -15.92 10.40 22.92
CA GLU A 53 -17.05 10.92 22.14
C GLU A 53 -16.60 11.74 20.94
N ASN A 54 -15.50 12.50 21.07
CA ASN A 54 -15.00 13.41 20.05
C ASN A 54 -13.61 13.01 19.60
N TYR A 55 -13.50 11.88 18.91
CA TYR A 55 -12.23 11.45 18.35
C TYR A 55 -11.90 12.24 17.09
N ARG A 56 -10.76 12.95 17.11
CA ARG A 56 -10.15 13.57 15.93
C ARG A 56 -8.88 12.83 15.58
N LEU A 57 -8.76 12.38 14.33
CA LEU A 57 -7.49 11.89 13.82
C LEU A 57 -6.46 13.03 13.93
N PRO A 58 -5.23 12.72 14.34
CA PRO A 58 -4.19 13.72 14.41
C PRO A 58 -3.89 14.24 12.99
N LYS A 59 -3.68 15.56 12.89
CA LYS A 59 -3.63 16.32 11.61
C LYS A 59 -2.72 15.71 10.53
N HIS A 60 -1.60 15.11 10.93
CA HIS A 60 -0.61 14.51 10.02
C HIS A 60 -1.09 13.25 9.26
N LEU A 61 -2.15 12.60 9.70
CA LEU A 61 -2.79 11.49 8.96
C LEU A 61 -3.93 12.00 8.08
N GLN A 62 -4.59 13.06 8.49
CA GLN A 62 -5.69 13.69 7.75
C GLN A 62 -5.22 14.29 6.42
N ASP A 63 -4.01 14.83 6.39
CA ASP A 63 -3.38 15.35 5.17
C ASP A 63 -3.03 14.21 4.18
N LYS A 64 -2.63 13.02 4.68
CA LYS A 64 -2.29 11.86 3.84
C LYS A 64 -3.53 11.19 3.23
N GLU A 65 -4.60 11.04 4.00
CA GLU A 65 -5.87 10.53 3.46
C GLU A 65 -6.47 11.50 2.43
N GLY A 66 -6.35 12.81 2.65
CA GLY A 66 -6.78 13.82 1.67
C GLY A 66 -5.98 13.76 0.36
N GLU A 67 -4.66 13.58 0.43
CA GLU A 67 -3.80 13.41 -0.76
C GLU A 67 -4.15 12.13 -1.54
N GLU A 68 -4.41 11.01 -0.84
CA GLU A 68 -4.78 9.74 -1.47
C GLU A 68 -6.19 9.76 -2.09
N GLU A 69 -7.16 10.40 -1.44
CA GLU A 69 -8.52 10.59 -1.98
C GLU A 69 -8.53 11.51 -3.21
N GLU A 70 -7.80 12.65 -3.18
CA GLU A 70 -7.71 13.56 -4.33
C GLU A 70 -7.03 12.91 -5.55
N GLU A 71 -6.04 12.03 -5.34
CA GLU A 71 -5.39 11.28 -6.43
C GLU A 71 -6.36 10.27 -7.07
N THR A 72 -7.19 9.59 -6.27
CA THR A 72 -8.19 8.65 -6.78
C THR A 72 -9.39 9.34 -7.45
N ASP A 73 -9.82 10.50 -6.95
CA ASP A 73 -10.90 11.29 -7.54
C ASP A 73 -10.49 11.98 -8.84
N ASN A 74 -9.23 12.41 -8.96
CA ASN A 74 -8.69 12.93 -10.22
C ASN A 74 -8.59 11.84 -11.30
N CYS A 75 -8.32 10.59 -10.92
CA CYS A 75 -8.39 9.47 -11.86
C CYS A 75 -9.84 9.23 -12.35
N ARG A 76 -10.84 9.46 -11.50
CA ARG A 76 -12.26 9.18 -11.77
C ARG A 76 -12.99 10.29 -12.54
N LYS A 77 -12.57 11.55 -12.39
CA LYS A 77 -13.08 12.70 -13.15
C LYS A 77 -12.66 12.66 -14.63
N ASN A 78 -11.54 12.02 -14.95
CA ASN A 78 -10.96 11.96 -16.29
C ASN A 78 -11.45 10.77 -17.16
N VAL A 79 -12.50 10.05 -16.74
CA VAL A 79 -13.02 8.85 -17.45
C VAL A 79 -14.44 9.02 -18.01
N GLY A 80 -15.01 10.23 -17.95
CA GLY A 80 -16.33 10.53 -18.50
C GLY A 80 -16.35 10.62 -20.03
N ALA A 81 -17.45 10.18 -20.65
CA ALA A 81 -17.75 10.47 -22.06
C ALA A 81 -17.88 11.99 -22.23
N GLY A 82 -16.93 12.63 -22.91
CA GLY A 82 -16.74 14.08 -22.81
C GLY A 82 -15.28 14.52 -22.81
N HIS A 83 -14.41 13.71 -22.20
CA HIS A 83 -13.05 14.13 -21.87
C HIS A 83 -12.09 14.15 -23.07
N ALA A 84 -12.43 13.45 -24.16
CA ALA A 84 -11.61 13.43 -25.38
C ALA A 84 -11.63 14.76 -26.16
N TYR A 85 -12.49 15.71 -25.80
CA TYR A 85 -12.69 16.99 -26.49
C TYR A 85 -12.42 18.20 -25.58
N GLU A 86 -11.92 17.96 -24.37
CA GLU A 86 -11.63 19.02 -23.41
C GLU A 86 -10.35 19.76 -23.85
N GLY A 87 -10.48 21.04 -24.19
CA GLY A 87 -9.38 21.87 -24.70
C GLY A 87 -9.20 21.89 -26.22
N THR A 88 -10.02 21.17 -26.99
CA THR A 88 -10.11 21.39 -28.43
C THR A 88 -11.10 22.52 -28.70
N GLU A 89 -10.60 23.72 -28.98
CA GLU A 89 -11.42 24.77 -29.58
C GLU A 89 -11.93 24.25 -30.93
N LEU A 90 -13.25 24.10 -31.05
CA LEU A 90 -13.93 23.74 -32.30
C LEU A 90 -13.74 24.90 -33.29
N SER A 91 -12.58 24.94 -33.93
CA SER A 91 -12.35 25.76 -35.11
C SER A 91 -13.17 25.16 -36.24
N ASN A 92 -14.37 25.73 -36.46
CA ASN A 92 -15.27 25.38 -37.55
C ASN A 92 -14.67 25.86 -38.89
N ALA A 93 -13.56 25.27 -39.31
CA ALA A 93 -12.90 25.55 -40.58
C ALA A 93 -13.42 24.67 -41.74
N TYR A 94 -14.58 24.02 -41.59
CA TYR A 94 -15.11 23.06 -42.55
C TYR A 94 -16.54 23.39 -42.99
N ASP A 95 -16.73 23.50 -44.30
CA ASP A 95 -17.99 23.74 -44.99
C ASP A 95 -18.77 22.42 -45.22
N ILE A 96 -20.10 22.49 -45.20
CA ILE A 96 -21.02 21.33 -45.29
C ILE A 96 -20.80 20.49 -46.58
N ASP A 97 -20.33 21.12 -47.66
CA ASP A 97 -20.04 20.45 -48.94
C ASP A 97 -18.82 19.52 -48.89
N HIS A 98 -17.91 19.71 -47.92
CA HIS A 98 -16.74 18.85 -47.71
C HIS A 98 -16.91 18.10 -46.39
N GLY A 99 -17.73 17.04 -46.42
CA GLY A 99 -18.00 16.20 -45.25
C GLY A 99 -16.72 15.69 -44.59
N HIS A 100 -16.64 15.84 -43.27
CA HIS A 100 -15.54 15.33 -42.46
C HIS A 100 -15.55 13.79 -42.49
N ASP A 101 -14.51 13.15 -43.02
CA ASP A 101 -14.39 11.69 -43.05
C ASP A 101 -14.22 11.15 -41.63
N LEU A 102 -15.32 10.69 -41.02
CA LEU A 102 -15.38 10.12 -39.67
C LEU A 102 -14.69 8.76 -39.55
N PHE A 103 -14.31 8.14 -40.67
CA PHE A 103 -13.62 6.84 -40.71
C PHE A 103 -12.14 6.98 -41.06
N ALA A 104 -11.65 8.20 -41.29
CA ALA A 104 -10.23 8.45 -41.50
C ALA A 104 -9.44 8.12 -40.23
N GLN A 105 -8.32 7.41 -40.39
CA GLN A 105 -7.44 7.16 -39.26
C GLN A 105 -6.88 8.49 -38.73
N PRO A 106 -6.93 8.74 -37.41
CA PRO A 106 -6.44 9.99 -36.84
C PRO A 106 -4.96 10.15 -37.19
N LYS A 107 -4.62 11.21 -37.93
CA LYS A 107 -3.23 11.55 -38.23
C LYS A 107 -2.56 11.88 -36.91
N GLN A 108 -1.65 11.01 -36.46
CA GLN A 108 -0.91 11.20 -35.22
C GLN A 108 -0.09 12.49 -35.32
N THR A 109 -0.54 13.55 -34.64
CA THR A 109 0.22 14.77 -34.44
C THR A 109 1.42 14.47 -33.54
N ASP A 110 2.52 15.19 -33.67
CA ASP A 110 3.77 14.88 -32.96
C ASP A 110 3.61 14.91 -31.42
N LEU A 111 2.67 15.71 -30.92
CA LEU A 111 2.29 15.78 -29.50
C LEU A 111 1.65 14.46 -29.02
N THR A 112 0.78 13.83 -29.82
CA THR A 112 0.14 12.55 -29.46
C THR A 112 1.14 11.40 -29.45
N LYS A 113 2.13 11.40 -30.36
CA LYS A 113 3.22 10.41 -30.37
C LYS A 113 4.10 10.53 -29.13
N GLN A 114 4.48 11.75 -28.74
CA GLN A 114 5.29 11.98 -27.54
C GLN A 114 4.58 11.53 -26.25
N ALA A 115 3.27 11.76 -26.14
CA ALA A 115 2.48 11.32 -25.00
C ALA A 115 2.37 9.78 -24.90
N ILE A 116 2.16 9.09 -26.03
CA ILE A 116 2.11 7.62 -26.09
C ILE A 116 3.49 7.01 -25.80
N GLU A 117 4.57 7.60 -26.32
CA GLU A 117 5.94 7.21 -25.99
C GLU A 117 6.28 7.45 -24.51
N GLY A 118 5.80 8.55 -23.92
CA GLY A 118 5.96 8.85 -22.51
C GLY A 118 5.30 7.79 -21.62
N LYS A 119 4.04 7.45 -21.89
CA LYS A 119 3.30 6.42 -21.14
C LYS A 119 3.96 5.04 -21.26
N SER A 120 4.37 4.64 -22.46
CA SER A 120 5.04 3.33 -22.66
C SER A 120 6.42 3.25 -21.98
N LYS A 121 7.16 4.36 -21.88
CA LYS A 121 8.42 4.43 -21.12
C LYS A 121 8.19 4.29 -19.61
N ILE A 122 7.14 4.91 -19.07
CA ILE A 122 6.77 4.83 -17.65
C ILE A 122 6.38 3.39 -17.28
N GLU A 123 5.46 2.77 -18.04
CA GLU A 123 5.05 1.38 -17.80
C GLU A 123 6.25 0.39 -17.86
N ARG A 124 7.16 0.60 -18.80
CA ARG A 124 8.36 -0.23 -18.93
C ARG A 124 9.30 -0.06 -17.72
N LYS A 125 9.40 1.14 -17.16
CA LYS A 125 10.20 1.43 -15.96
C LYS A 125 9.59 0.78 -14.72
N GLU A 126 8.27 0.81 -14.56
CA GLU A 126 7.57 0.14 -13.46
C GLU A 126 7.65 -1.39 -13.55
N ARG A 127 7.49 -1.94 -14.75
CA ARG A 127 7.67 -3.38 -14.99
C ARG A 127 9.10 -3.84 -14.69
N ASN A 128 10.11 -3.00 -14.93
CA ASN A 128 11.49 -3.32 -14.57
C ASN A 128 11.74 -3.21 -13.05
N ARG A 129 11.19 -2.20 -12.37
CA ARG A 129 11.26 -2.06 -10.91
C ARG A 129 10.62 -3.23 -10.18
N SER A 130 9.43 -3.64 -10.60
CA SER A 130 8.72 -4.80 -10.02
C SER A 130 9.47 -6.12 -10.23
N LYS A 131 10.08 -6.33 -11.40
CA LYS A 131 10.97 -7.48 -11.65
C LYS A 131 12.20 -7.48 -10.74
N GLN A 132 12.80 -6.32 -10.50
CA GLN A 132 13.97 -6.18 -9.64
C GLN A 132 13.63 -6.48 -8.18
N MET A 133 12.54 -5.92 -7.65
CA MET A 133 12.04 -6.24 -6.30
C MET A 133 11.76 -7.74 -6.12
N ASN A 134 11.12 -8.38 -7.11
CA ASN A 134 10.85 -9.81 -7.04
C ASN A 134 12.13 -10.66 -7.07
N LYS A 135 13.17 -10.22 -7.78
CA LYS A 135 14.48 -10.89 -7.78
C LYS A 135 15.16 -10.76 -6.42
N GLU A 136 15.14 -9.57 -5.83
CA GLU A 136 15.72 -9.30 -4.50
C GLU A 136 15.01 -10.09 -3.39
N ASP A 137 13.67 -10.19 -3.40
CA ASP A 137 12.95 -10.99 -2.41
C ASP A 137 13.25 -12.49 -2.57
N ARG A 138 13.42 -12.98 -3.81
CA ARG A 138 13.80 -14.37 -4.09
C ARG A 138 15.20 -14.68 -3.56
N ASP A 139 16.16 -13.79 -3.74
CA ASP A 139 17.53 -13.95 -3.24
C ASP A 139 17.58 -13.85 -1.71
N ARG A 140 16.81 -12.93 -1.11
CA ARG A 140 16.65 -12.84 0.35
C ARG A 140 16.10 -14.13 0.95
N ARG A 141 15.09 -14.74 0.31
CA ARG A 141 14.53 -16.03 0.75
C ARG A 141 15.54 -17.17 0.64
N ARG A 142 16.38 -17.20 -0.41
CA ARG A 142 17.46 -18.20 -0.56
C ARG A 142 18.50 -18.06 0.55
N HIS A 143 19.00 -16.85 0.77
CA HIS A 143 20.00 -16.59 1.81
C HIS A 143 19.48 -16.91 3.21
N LYS A 144 18.19 -16.64 3.49
CA LYS A 144 17.53 -17.03 4.74
C LYS A 144 17.42 -18.55 4.91
N LYS A 145 17.12 -19.30 3.84
CA LYS A 145 17.08 -20.77 3.86
C LYS A 145 18.47 -21.36 4.09
N GLU A 146 19.50 -20.81 3.45
CA GLU A 146 20.89 -21.26 3.55
C GLU A 146 21.44 -21.05 4.97
N LYS A 147 21.28 -19.85 5.54
CA LYS A 147 21.61 -19.59 6.96
C LYS A 147 20.90 -20.54 7.92
N ARG A 148 19.64 -20.91 7.62
CA ARG A 148 18.90 -21.88 8.45
C ARG A 148 19.47 -23.30 8.32
N ARG A 149 19.96 -23.69 7.15
CA ARG A 149 20.60 -24.98 6.89
C ARG A 149 21.96 -25.08 7.59
N GLU A 150 22.80 -24.03 7.51
CA GLU A 150 24.08 -23.96 8.23
C GLU A 150 23.89 -24.05 9.76
N ARG A 151 22.89 -23.35 10.30
CA ARG A 151 22.54 -23.45 11.73
C ARG A 151 22.14 -24.87 12.14
N ARG A 152 21.43 -25.60 11.28
CA ARG A 152 21.07 -27.00 11.53
C ARG A 152 22.29 -27.91 11.49
N LEU A 153 23.15 -27.76 10.48
CA LEU A 153 24.38 -28.55 10.34
C LEU A 153 25.32 -28.35 11.55
N SER A 154 25.58 -27.11 11.94
CA SER A 154 26.40 -26.80 13.11
C SER A 154 25.80 -27.32 14.43
N GLN A 155 24.47 -27.33 14.58
CA GLN A 155 23.82 -27.98 15.72
C GLN A 155 24.01 -29.50 15.70
N THR A 156 23.86 -30.14 14.53
CA THR A 156 24.06 -31.59 14.40
C THR A 156 25.51 -31.99 14.68
N GLU A 157 26.49 -31.23 14.20
CA GLU A 157 27.92 -31.46 14.47
C GLU A 157 28.23 -31.33 15.96
N LYS A 158 27.77 -30.26 16.62
CA LYS A 158 27.90 -30.09 18.07
C LYS A 158 27.27 -31.23 18.86
N SER A 159 26.12 -31.75 18.41
CA SER A 159 25.45 -32.88 19.05
C SER A 159 26.22 -34.20 18.87
N ASN A 160 26.79 -34.43 17.69
CA ASN A 160 27.60 -35.61 17.38
C ASN A 160 28.94 -35.58 18.12
N GLU A 161 29.58 -34.41 18.24
CA GLU A 161 30.81 -34.25 19.02
C GLU A 161 30.58 -34.53 20.51
N LYS A 162 29.48 -34.02 21.09
CA LYS A 162 29.08 -34.34 22.47
C LYS A 162 28.87 -35.84 22.67
N LYS A 163 28.20 -36.53 21.73
CA LYS A 163 28.03 -37.99 21.78
C LYS A 163 29.36 -38.75 21.69
N ARG A 164 30.31 -38.31 20.84
CA ARG A 164 31.64 -38.94 20.74
C ARG A 164 32.46 -38.78 22.01
N LYS A 165 32.42 -37.61 22.67
CA LYS A 165 33.10 -37.40 23.97
C LYS A 165 32.53 -38.28 25.08
N ARG A 166 31.21 -38.49 25.13
CA ARG A 166 30.55 -39.37 26.12
C ARG A 166 30.83 -40.87 25.92
N ARG A 167 31.25 -41.30 24.73
CA ARG A 167 31.61 -42.69 24.43
C ARG A 167 33.09 -43.04 24.68
N LYS A 168 33.93 -42.04 24.95
CA LYS A 168 35.37 -42.19 25.23
C LYS A 168 35.70 -42.17 26.72
N VAL A 169 34.68 -42.07 27.58
CA VAL A 169 34.73 -42.23 29.04
C VAL A 169 34.03 -43.54 29.35
#